data_AF-A0A537HAS5-F1
#
_entry.id   AF-A0A537HAS5-F1
#
_cell.length_a   1.000
_cell.length_b   1.000
_cell.length_c   1.000
_cell.angle_alpha   90.00
_cell.angle_beta   90.00
_cell.angle_gamma   90.00
#
_symmetry.space_group_name_H-M   'P 1'
#
loop_
_entity.id
_entity.type
_entity.pdbx_description
1 polymer ?
#
loop_
_entity_poly.entity_id
_entity_poly.type
_entity_poly.pdbx_seq_one_letter_code
_entity_poly.pdbx_strand_id
1 'polypeptide(L)'
;MDIDRLIDLGVRYLHTAYREEDLYPFKIVHKEGALQKVGISVRYSAMSAIGLYRATAHGIPLNLDPNRIVALLVDRLPQITIIGDLGLICWAVAIGKSDYGEQILTAIEQYGEIYVRKGTRNYASMELQWLLIGLCYLYPQCGHKARIELLITRCREKLMRNYHPESGLFGFCSSDEDLTFRQRLKKNLSYFAEQIYGIYSLACYYEL
;
A
#
# COMPACT_ATOMS: atom_id res chain seq x y z
N MET A 1 -30.82 3.41 -0.16
CA MET A 1 -29.64 4.15 0.33
C MET A 1 -28.85 4.54 -0.91
N ASP A 2 -28.67 5.83 -1.12
CA ASP A 2 -28.04 6.39 -2.32
C ASP A 2 -26.51 6.20 -2.28
N ILE A 3 -25.89 5.86 -3.41
CA ILE A 3 -24.44 5.63 -3.53
C ILE A 3 -23.69 6.93 -3.21
N ASP A 4 -24.19 8.07 -3.69
CA ASP A 4 -23.57 9.38 -3.45
C ASP A 4 -23.54 9.70 -1.96
N ARG A 5 -24.60 9.33 -1.23
CA ARG A 5 -24.69 9.50 0.22
C ARG A 5 -23.71 8.60 0.97
N LEU A 6 -23.43 7.40 0.47
CA LEU A 6 -22.42 6.51 1.05
C LEU A 6 -21.01 7.07 0.85
N ILE A 7 -20.71 7.60 -0.34
CA ILE A 7 -19.40 8.17 -0.64
C ILE A 7 -19.19 9.44 0.18
N ASP A 8 -20.18 10.32 0.25
CA ASP A 8 -20.16 11.53 1.10
C ASP A 8 -19.96 11.18 2.59
N LEU A 9 -20.60 10.12 3.09
CA LEU A 9 -20.35 9.64 4.45
C LEU A 9 -18.90 9.19 4.64
N GLY A 10 -18.33 8.46 3.68
CA GLY A 10 -16.93 8.03 3.70
C GLY A 10 -15.95 9.20 3.68
N VAL A 11 -16.16 10.17 2.78
CA VAL A 11 -15.31 11.37 2.66
C VAL A 11 -15.36 12.21 3.94
N ARG A 12 -16.54 12.41 4.54
CA ARG A 12 -16.67 13.13 5.82
C ARG A 12 -15.95 12.43 6.97
N TYR A 13 -15.99 11.11 7.01
CA TYR A 13 -15.23 10.35 7.99
C TYR A 13 -13.72 10.57 7.81
N LEU A 14 -13.23 10.50 6.56
CA LEU A 14 -11.83 10.75 6.24
C LEU A 14 -11.40 12.17 6.65
N HIS A 15 -12.22 13.19 6.40
CA HIS A 15 -11.98 14.55 6.89
C HIS A 15 -11.89 14.60 8.42
N THR A 16 -12.85 14.00 9.11
CA THR A 16 -12.90 14.02 10.59
C THR A 16 -11.70 13.31 11.21
N ALA A 17 -11.23 12.22 10.61
CA ALA A 17 -10.11 11.43 11.12
C ALA A 17 -8.74 12.09 10.85
N TYR A 18 -8.61 12.86 9.78
CA TYR A 18 -7.36 13.48 9.35
C TYR A 18 -6.77 14.44 10.40
N ARG A 19 -5.44 14.60 10.39
CA ARG A 19 -4.70 15.60 11.18
C ARG A 19 -3.93 16.45 10.20
N GLU A 20 -4.32 17.70 10.03
CA GLU A 20 -3.79 18.55 8.96
C GLU A 20 -2.28 18.80 9.05
N GLU A 21 -1.76 18.90 10.26
CA GLU A 21 -0.32 19.03 10.53
C GLU A 21 0.45 17.71 10.45
N ASP A 22 -0.23 16.59 10.19
CA ASP A 22 0.34 15.27 10.25
C ASP A 22 -0.38 14.34 9.25
N LEU A 23 -0.76 13.14 9.68
CA LEU A 23 -1.35 12.12 8.84
C LEU A 23 -2.50 11.43 9.58
N TYR A 24 -3.13 10.45 8.94
CA TYR A 24 -4.20 9.70 9.58
C TYR A 24 -3.70 8.93 10.81
N PRO A 25 -4.48 8.89 11.90
CA PRO A 25 -4.08 8.18 13.10
C PRO A 25 -4.09 6.67 12.89
N PHE A 26 -3.26 5.95 13.65
CA PHE A 26 -3.28 4.50 13.68
C PHE A 26 -4.53 3.95 14.37
N LYS A 27 -5.00 4.64 15.42
CA LYS A 27 -6.24 4.29 16.10
C LYS A 27 -6.91 5.53 16.66
N ILE A 28 -8.23 5.45 16.81
CA ILE A 28 -9.03 6.40 17.59
C ILE A 28 -9.49 5.65 18.83
N VAL A 29 -9.17 6.17 20.02
CA VAL A 29 -9.54 5.56 21.30
C VAL A 29 -10.44 6.51 22.07
N HIS A 30 -11.37 5.97 22.84
CA HIS A 30 -12.15 6.77 23.79
C HIS A 30 -11.38 6.86 25.10
N LYS A 31 -10.98 8.06 25.51
CA LYS A 31 -10.26 8.31 26.77
C LYS A 31 -10.79 9.59 27.40
N GLU A 32 -11.08 9.55 28.69
CA GLU A 32 -11.53 10.72 29.48
C GLU A 32 -12.78 11.41 28.87
N GLY A 33 -13.71 10.62 28.32
CA GLY A 33 -14.94 11.17 27.72
C GLY A 33 -14.77 11.77 26.32
N ALA A 34 -13.59 11.65 25.71
CA ALA A 34 -13.31 12.18 24.38
C ALA A 34 -12.68 11.13 23.44
N LEU A 35 -12.90 11.29 22.14
CA LEU A 35 -12.20 10.53 21.11
C LEU A 35 -10.80 11.11 20.91
N GLN A 36 -9.78 10.32 21.24
CA GLN A 36 -8.38 10.65 21.06
C GLN A 36 -7.80 9.90 19.87
N LYS A 37 -7.24 10.66 18.92
CA LYS A 37 -6.43 10.12 17.82
C LYS A 37 -5.07 9.68 18.39
N VAL A 38 -4.55 8.51 18.02
CA VAL A 38 -3.28 7.98 18.55
C VAL A 38 -2.38 7.47 17.43
N GLY A 39 -1.11 7.87 17.48
CA GLY A 39 -0.09 7.50 16.51
C GLY A 39 -0.36 8.03 15.10
N ILE A 40 0.46 7.59 14.16
CA ILE A 40 0.34 7.87 12.72
C ILE A 40 0.28 6.53 12.00
N SER A 41 -0.57 6.43 10.98
CA SER A 41 -0.62 5.29 10.08
C SER A 41 -0.31 5.73 8.66
N VAL A 42 0.90 5.40 8.21
CA VAL A 42 1.34 5.57 6.81
C VAL A 42 0.38 4.84 5.87
N ARG A 43 0.07 3.58 6.21
CA ARG A 43 -0.87 2.73 5.49
C ARG A 43 -2.24 3.38 5.31
N TYR A 44 -2.87 3.81 6.39
CA TYR A 44 -4.22 4.41 6.30
C TYR A 44 -4.19 5.74 5.57
N SER A 45 -3.10 6.49 5.69
CA SER A 45 -2.93 7.75 4.96
C SER A 45 -2.80 7.52 3.46
N ALA A 46 -1.97 6.56 3.03
CA ALA A 46 -1.81 6.22 1.62
C ALA A 46 -3.11 5.65 1.03
N MET A 47 -3.80 4.74 1.75
CA MET A 47 -5.12 4.23 1.35
C MET A 47 -6.17 5.35 1.24
N SER A 48 -6.17 6.30 2.18
CA SER A 48 -7.07 7.45 2.14
C SER A 48 -6.78 8.33 0.94
N ALA A 49 -5.50 8.62 0.64
CA ALA A 49 -5.11 9.38 -0.54
C ALA A 49 -5.59 8.71 -1.85
N ILE A 50 -5.42 7.38 -1.98
CA ILE A 50 -5.94 6.61 -3.13
C ILE A 50 -7.47 6.82 -3.27
N GLY A 51 -8.21 6.65 -2.18
CA GLY A 51 -9.67 6.84 -2.19
C GLY A 51 -10.09 8.27 -2.53
N LEU A 52 -9.40 9.27 -1.97
CA LEU A 52 -9.66 10.69 -2.22
C LEU A 52 -9.39 11.05 -3.67
N TYR A 53 -8.28 10.62 -4.27
CA TYR A 53 -8.04 10.86 -5.70
C TYR A 53 -9.11 10.23 -6.60
N ARG A 54 -9.58 9.03 -6.27
CA ARG A 54 -10.68 8.39 -7.01
C ARG A 54 -11.98 9.20 -6.86
N ALA A 55 -12.27 9.69 -5.66
CA ALA A 55 -13.43 10.56 -5.44
C ALA A 55 -13.32 11.86 -6.27
N THR A 56 -12.16 12.53 -6.27
CA THR A 56 -11.92 13.73 -7.10
C THR A 56 -12.10 13.44 -8.59
N ALA A 57 -11.58 12.31 -9.08
CA ALA A 57 -11.72 11.92 -10.49
C ALA A 57 -13.18 11.70 -10.93
N HIS A 58 -14.08 11.45 -9.98
CA HIS A 58 -15.52 11.34 -10.21
C HIS A 58 -16.30 12.63 -9.85
N GLY A 59 -15.60 13.76 -9.68
CA GLY A 59 -16.23 15.07 -9.44
C GLY A 59 -16.79 15.24 -8.02
N ILE A 60 -16.41 14.38 -7.07
CA ILE A 60 -16.89 14.46 -5.69
C ILE A 60 -16.11 15.56 -4.97
N PRO A 61 -16.78 16.58 -4.41
CA PRO A 61 -16.12 17.67 -3.72
C PRO A 61 -15.43 17.17 -2.45
N LEU A 62 -14.17 17.57 -2.27
CA LEU A 62 -13.37 17.23 -1.10
C LEU A 62 -13.07 18.47 -0.28
N ASN A 63 -13.12 18.32 1.05
CA ASN A 63 -12.58 19.29 2.00
C ASN A 63 -11.14 18.92 2.43
N LEU A 64 -10.48 18.05 1.68
CA LEU A 64 -9.12 17.58 1.92
C LEU A 64 -8.35 17.63 0.62
N ASP A 65 -7.07 18.03 0.68
CA ASP A 65 -6.17 17.95 -0.46
C ASP A 65 -5.37 16.63 -0.42
N PRO A 66 -5.65 15.66 -1.30
CA PRO A 66 -4.88 14.42 -1.37
C PRO A 66 -3.41 14.66 -1.77
N ASN A 67 -3.07 15.74 -2.47
CA ASN A 67 -1.68 16.07 -2.80
C ASN A 67 -0.88 16.41 -1.54
N ARG A 68 -1.47 17.16 -0.61
CA ARG A 68 -0.86 17.46 0.69
C ARG A 68 -0.56 16.18 1.47
N ILE A 69 -1.48 15.21 1.48
CA ILE A 69 -1.28 13.91 2.15
C ILE A 69 -0.12 13.16 1.50
N VAL A 70 -0.08 13.11 0.16
CA VAL A 70 1.02 12.45 -0.58
C VAL A 70 2.36 13.12 -0.30
N ALA A 71 2.43 14.46 -0.29
CA ALA A 71 3.66 15.17 0.02
C ALA A 71 4.19 14.80 1.42
N LEU A 72 3.31 14.78 2.44
CA LEU A 72 3.68 14.37 3.80
C LEU A 72 4.09 12.89 3.90
N LEU A 73 3.54 12.02 3.06
CA LEU A 73 3.98 10.62 2.96
C LEU A 73 5.36 10.50 2.30
N VAL A 74 5.62 11.30 1.27
CA VAL A 74 6.91 11.33 0.56
C VAL A 74 8.03 11.85 1.46
N ASP A 75 7.77 12.90 2.25
CA ASP A 75 8.71 13.42 3.24
C ASP A 75 9.10 12.37 4.29
N ARG A 76 8.25 11.36 4.48
CA ARG A 76 8.45 10.27 5.43
C ARG A 76 9.13 9.03 4.85
N LEU A 77 9.41 8.98 3.54
CA LEU A 77 10.04 7.83 2.89
C LEU A 77 11.28 7.29 3.64
N PRO A 78 12.21 8.13 4.15
CA PRO A 78 13.40 7.64 4.87
C PRO A 78 13.08 6.88 6.17
N GLN A 79 11.88 7.03 6.74
CA GLN A 79 11.48 6.37 7.98
C GLN A 79 10.59 5.13 7.74
N ILE A 80 10.20 4.86 6.50
CA ILE A 80 9.38 3.69 6.19
C ILE A 80 10.24 2.44 6.27
N THR A 81 9.76 1.44 7.00
CA THR A 81 10.46 0.15 7.23
C THR A 81 9.68 -1.06 6.72
N ILE A 82 8.51 -0.83 6.12
CA ILE A 82 7.61 -1.86 5.61
C ILE A 82 7.39 -1.61 4.12
N ILE A 83 7.74 -2.59 3.29
CA ILE A 83 7.67 -2.45 1.83
C ILE A 83 6.24 -2.30 1.31
N GLY A 84 5.25 -2.92 1.97
CA GLY A 84 3.85 -2.75 1.61
C GLY A 84 3.36 -1.32 1.78
N ASP A 85 3.88 -0.60 2.78
CA ASP A 85 3.54 0.80 2.98
C ASP A 85 4.17 1.68 1.87
N LEU A 86 5.40 1.38 1.43
CA LEU A 86 5.97 1.99 0.22
C LEU A 86 5.14 1.69 -1.04
N GLY A 87 4.66 0.45 -1.19
CA GLY A 87 3.78 0.06 -2.29
C GLY A 87 2.50 0.89 -2.35
N LEU A 88 1.88 1.16 -1.19
CA LEU A 88 0.71 2.02 -1.11
C LEU A 88 1.02 3.49 -1.41
N ILE A 89 2.17 4.01 -0.96
CA ILE A 89 2.60 5.37 -1.30
C ILE A 89 2.86 5.47 -2.81
N CYS A 90 3.55 4.49 -3.40
CA CYS A 90 3.79 4.38 -4.84
C CYS A 90 2.47 4.42 -5.63
N TRP A 91 1.48 3.65 -5.18
CA TRP A 91 0.15 3.64 -5.78
C TRP A 91 -0.56 4.99 -5.65
N ALA A 92 -0.51 5.64 -4.48
CA ALA A 92 -1.10 6.96 -4.27
C ALA A 92 -0.44 8.03 -5.16
N VAL A 93 0.89 8.04 -5.26
CA VAL A 93 1.67 8.92 -6.15
C VAL A 93 1.24 8.74 -7.61
N ALA A 94 1.15 7.49 -8.05
CA ALA A 94 0.80 7.17 -9.43
C ALA A 94 -0.65 7.54 -9.77
N ILE A 95 -1.62 7.30 -8.89
CA ILE A 95 -3.01 7.73 -9.12
C ILE A 95 -3.11 9.26 -9.14
N GLY A 96 -2.40 9.94 -8.22
CA GLY A 96 -2.37 11.40 -8.14
C GLY A 96 -1.60 12.07 -9.27
N LYS A 97 -0.90 11.31 -10.13
CA LYS A 97 0.03 11.81 -11.15
C LYS A 97 1.05 12.80 -10.58
N SER A 98 1.49 12.55 -9.35
CA SER A 98 2.43 13.42 -8.65
C SER A 98 3.86 13.15 -9.11
N ASP A 99 4.69 14.19 -9.19
CA ASP A 99 6.09 14.11 -9.64
C ASP A 99 7.04 13.63 -8.53
N TYR A 100 6.74 12.44 -8.00
CA TYR A 100 7.52 11.78 -6.95
C TYR A 100 8.07 10.41 -7.39
N GLY A 101 7.94 10.06 -8.67
CA GLY A 101 8.30 8.74 -9.18
C GLY A 101 9.74 8.37 -8.86
N GLU A 102 10.68 9.29 -9.04
CA GLU A 102 12.12 9.05 -8.79
C GLU A 102 12.43 8.80 -7.32
N GLN A 103 11.83 9.59 -6.41
CA GLN A 103 11.97 9.41 -4.97
C GLN A 103 11.43 8.05 -4.52
N ILE A 104 10.29 7.63 -5.10
CA ILE A 104 9.66 6.36 -4.80
C ILE A 104 10.51 5.18 -5.27
N LEU A 105 10.99 5.20 -6.52
CA LEU A 105 11.84 4.13 -7.04
C LEU A 105 13.12 4.00 -6.21
N THR A 106 13.73 5.13 -5.85
CA THR A 106 14.92 5.15 -5.01
C THR A 106 14.64 4.58 -3.62
N ALA A 107 13.52 4.94 -2.99
CA ALA A 107 13.13 4.40 -1.69
C ALA A 107 12.87 2.90 -1.73
N ILE A 108 12.24 2.39 -2.80
CA ILE A 108 12.01 0.95 -3.01
C ILE A 108 13.34 0.21 -3.17
N GLU A 109 14.29 0.75 -3.93
CA GLU A 109 15.60 0.14 -4.16
C GLU A 109 16.49 0.12 -2.91
N GLN A 110 16.30 1.06 -1.97
CA GLN A 110 17.01 1.05 -0.69
C GLN A 110 16.67 -0.18 0.17
N TYR A 111 15.56 -0.87 -0.11
CA TYR A 111 15.26 -2.15 0.50
C TYR A 111 16.12 -3.29 -0.09
N GLY A 112 16.92 -3.03 -1.12
CA GLY A 112 17.86 -3.96 -1.75
C GLY A 112 17.18 -5.06 -2.58
N GLU A 113 17.97 -6.05 -3.01
CA GLU A 113 17.45 -7.25 -3.69
C GLU A 113 16.50 -8.09 -2.81
N ILE A 114 16.53 -7.81 -1.51
CA ILE A 114 15.91 -8.57 -0.46
C ILE A 114 15.09 -7.56 0.33
N TYR A 115 13.81 -7.38 0.01
CA TYR A 115 12.85 -6.55 0.74
C TYR A 115 12.65 -7.05 2.20
N VAL A 116 13.71 -7.05 3.00
CA VAL A 116 13.77 -7.56 4.37
C VAL A 116 13.18 -6.47 5.24
N ARG A 117 11.99 -6.71 5.79
CA ARG A 117 11.62 -6.03 7.03
C ARG A 117 12.75 -6.29 8.02
N LYS A 118 13.43 -5.25 8.53
CA LYS A 118 14.59 -5.35 9.44
C LYS A 118 14.35 -6.46 10.49
N GLY A 119 15.03 -7.61 10.33
CA GLY A 119 14.91 -8.78 11.21
C GLY A 119 14.01 -9.95 10.76
N THR A 120 13.35 -9.91 9.59
CA THR A 120 12.57 -11.04 9.05
C THR A 120 12.76 -11.19 7.54
N ARG A 121 13.24 -12.35 7.07
CA ARG A 121 13.42 -12.69 5.64
C ARG A 121 12.11 -13.00 4.88
N ASN A 122 10.95 -12.78 5.48
CA ASN A 122 9.66 -13.20 4.94
C ASN A 122 8.86 -12.02 4.38
N TYR A 123 8.24 -12.22 3.22
CA TYR A 123 7.39 -11.22 2.57
C TYR A 123 5.92 -11.58 2.76
N ALA A 124 5.15 -10.67 3.37
CA ALA A 124 3.70 -10.84 3.41
C ALA A 124 3.13 -10.68 1.99
N SER A 125 2.32 -11.62 1.51
CA SER A 125 1.73 -11.58 0.16
C SER A 125 1.04 -10.25 -0.12
N MET A 126 0.26 -9.76 0.85
CA MET A 126 -0.44 -8.48 0.76
C MET A 126 0.50 -7.30 0.51
N GLU A 127 1.68 -7.28 1.15
CA GLU A 127 2.64 -6.20 0.99
C GLU A 127 3.28 -6.21 -0.41
N LEU A 128 3.62 -7.40 -0.93
CA LEU A 128 4.10 -7.55 -2.31
C LEU A 128 3.02 -7.23 -3.34
N GLN A 129 1.77 -7.57 -3.06
CA GLN A 129 0.64 -7.26 -3.94
C GLN A 129 0.42 -5.75 -4.03
N TRP A 130 0.44 -5.03 -2.90
CA TRP A 130 0.37 -3.56 -2.91
C TRP A 130 1.55 -2.92 -3.64
N LEU A 131 2.76 -3.44 -3.44
CA LEU A 131 3.93 -2.98 -4.19
C LEU A 131 3.75 -3.18 -5.69
N LEU A 132 3.32 -4.37 -6.11
CA LEU A 132 3.10 -4.68 -7.53
C LEU A 132 2.04 -3.75 -8.14
N ILE A 133 0.92 -3.51 -7.46
CA ILE A 133 -0.12 -2.57 -7.91
C ILE A 133 0.49 -1.17 -8.10
N GLY A 134 1.19 -0.65 -7.10
CA GLY A 134 1.78 0.68 -7.17
C GLY A 134 2.76 0.83 -8.34
N LEU A 135 3.65 -0.16 -8.52
CA LEU A 135 4.59 -0.17 -9.63
C LEU A 135 3.87 -0.25 -10.99
N CYS A 136 2.82 -1.05 -11.13
CA CYS A 136 2.05 -1.12 -12.39
C CYS A 136 1.41 0.22 -12.72
N TYR A 137 0.80 0.90 -11.74
CA TYR A 137 0.22 2.24 -11.93
C TYR A 137 1.27 3.31 -12.25
N LEU A 138 2.47 3.20 -11.66
CA LEU A 138 3.56 4.15 -11.89
C LEU A 138 4.25 3.91 -13.24
N TYR A 139 4.26 2.68 -13.76
CA TYR A 139 4.90 2.29 -15.01
C TYR A 139 4.64 3.24 -16.18
N PRO A 140 3.38 3.55 -16.57
CA PRO A 140 3.10 4.42 -17.72
C PRO A 140 3.64 5.84 -17.54
N GLN A 141 3.81 6.30 -16.31
CA GLN A 141 4.20 7.66 -15.95
C GLN A 141 5.70 7.81 -15.71
N CYS A 142 6.41 6.69 -15.52
CA CYS A 142 7.82 6.69 -15.21
C CYS A 142 8.68 6.93 -16.46
N GLY A 143 9.61 7.89 -16.38
CA GLY A 143 10.63 8.13 -17.41
C GLY A 143 11.73 7.04 -17.47
N HIS A 144 11.80 6.15 -16.47
CA HIS A 144 12.85 5.13 -16.33
C HIS A 144 12.30 3.71 -16.55
N LYS A 145 11.79 3.42 -17.75
CA LYS A 145 11.08 2.16 -18.10
C LYS A 145 11.81 0.88 -17.67
N ALA A 146 13.08 0.74 -18.05
CA ALA A 146 13.87 -0.46 -17.70
C ALA A 146 14.02 -0.66 -16.18
N ARG A 147 14.11 0.44 -15.41
CA ARG A 147 14.25 0.40 -13.96
C ARG A 147 12.97 -0.10 -13.29
N ILE A 148 11.82 0.44 -13.70
CA ILE A 148 10.53 0.03 -13.14
C ILE A 148 10.13 -1.38 -13.60
N GLU A 149 10.45 -1.78 -14.84
CA GLU A 149 10.28 -3.17 -15.32
C GLU A 149 11.04 -4.17 -14.46
N LEU A 150 12.30 -3.88 -14.14
CA LEU A 150 13.10 -4.73 -13.28
C LEU A 150 12.46 -4.90 -11.90
N LEU A 151 11.95 -3.82 -11.30
CA LEU A 151 11.27 -3.87 -10.00
C LEU A 151 9.95 -4.64 -10.07
N ILE A 152 9.15 -4.45 -11.12
CA ILE A 152 7.90 -5.19 -11.37
C ILE A 152 8.18 -6.69 -11.48
N THR A 153 9.14 -7.09 -12.33
CA THR A 153 9.50 -8.50 -12.53
C THR A 153 9.97 -9.13 -11.22
N ARG A 154 10.86 -8.47 -10.48
CA ARG A 154 11.35 -8.95 -9.17
C ARG A 154 10.23 -9.07 -8.14
N CYS A 155 9.32 -8.09 -8.08
CA CYS A 155 8.18 -8.11 -7.16
C CYS A 155 7.25 -9.29 -7.47
N ARG A 156 6.91 -9.48 -8.76
CA ARG A 156 6.08 -10.59 -9.22
C ARG A 156 6.71 -11.94 -8.91
N GLU A 157 7.99 -12.13 -9.23
CA GLU A 157 8.69 -13.39 -8.96
C GLU A 157 8.64 -13.76 -7.48
N LYS A 158 8.85 -12.79 -6.58
CA LYS A 158 8.73 -13.02 -5.14
C LYS A 158 7.29 -13.31 -4.71
N LEU A 159 6.31 -12.59 -5.26
CA LEU A 159 4.90 -12.84 -4.98
C LEU A 159 4.48 -14.26 -5.38
N MET A 160 4.93 -14.73 -6.55
CA MET A 160 4.59 -16.07 -7.04
C MET A 160 5.17 -17.20 -6.18
N ARG A 161 6.24 -16.96 -5.40
CA ARG A 161 6.71 -17.94 -4.41
C ARG A 161 5.68 -18.16 -3.30
N ASN A 162 4.82 -17.18 -3.02
CA ASN A 162 3.77 -17.28 -2.00
C ASN A 162 2.48 -17.95 -2.52
N TYR A 163 2.39 -18.25 -3.82
CA TYR A 163 1.24 -18.90 -4.44
C TYR A 163 1.33 -20.42 -4.25
N HIS A 164 0.26 -21.04 -3.77
CA HIS A 164 0.18 -22.48 -3.60
C HIS A 164 -0.61 -23.10 -4.77
N PRO A 165 0.01 -23.87 -5.68
CA PRO A 165 -0.66 -24.37 -6.88
C PRO A 165 -1.77 -25.37 -6.59
N GLU A 166 -1.65 -26.16 -5.51
CA GLU A 166 -2.65 -27.17 -5.14
C GLU A 166 -3.95 -26.56 -4.60
N SER A 167 -3.86 -25.47 -3.82
CA SER A 167 -5.04 -24.80 -3.26
C SER A 167 -5.52 -23.63 -4.11
N GLY A 168 -4.68 -23.13 -5.02
CA GLY A 168 -4.92 -21.92 -5.81
C GLY A 168 -4.87 -20.63 -4.98
N LEU A 169 -4.35 -20.66 -3.76
CA LEU A 169 -4.36 -19.53 -2.83
C LEU A 169 -2.97 -18.93 -2.60
N PHE A 170 -2.92 -17.63 -2.34
CA PHE A 170 -1.75 -16.96 -1.78
C PHE A 170 -1.66 -17.20 -0.27
N GLY A 171 -0.62 -17.88 0.18
CA GLY A 171 -0.32 -18.00 1.62
C GLY A 171 0.17 -16.67 2.19
N PHE A 172 0.22 -16.56 3.53
CA PHE A 172 0.70 -15.34 4.18
C PHE A 172 2.12 -14.95 3.73
N CYS A 173 3.04 -15.92 3.65
CA CYS A 173 4.40 -15.73 3.14
C CYS A 173 5.01 -17.06 2.67
N SER A 174 5.88 -17.04 1.66
CA SER A 174 6.82 -18.13 1.39
C SER A 174 8.05 -18.00 2.28
N SER A 175 8.67 -19.12 2.64
CA SER A 175 9.85 -19.13 3.50
C SER A 175 11.02 -19.74 2.78
N ASP A 176 12.10 -18.98 2.68
CA ASP A 176 13.45 -19.50 2.54
C ASP A 176 14.08 -19.47 3.94
N GLU A 177 13.89 -20.57 4.70
CA GLU A 177 14.47 -20.89 6.01
C GLU A 177 14.17 -19.92 7.20
N ASP A 178 14.31 -20.41 8.43
CA ASP A 178 14.17 -19.67 9.71
C ASP A 178 12.79 -19.05 10.06
N LEU A 179 11.70 -19.78 9.86
CA LEU A 179 10.40 -19.37 10.40
C LEU A 179 10.28 -19.63 11.91
N THR A 180 9.87 -18.61 12.66
CA THR A 180 9.34 -18.78 14.03
C THR A 180 8.10 -19.68 14.02
N PHE A 181 7.80 -20.34 15.14
CA PHE A 181 6.62 -21.22 15.26
C PHE A 181 5.32 -20.54 14.80
N ARG A 182 5.11 -19.27 15.20
CA ARG A 182 3.94 -18.48 14.76
C ARG A 182 3.91 -18.23 13.25
N GLN A 183 5.06 -18.00 12.62
CA GLN A 183 5.12 -17.81 11.17
C GLN A 183 4.92 -19.11 10.41
N ARG A 184 5.40 -20.25 10.92
CA ARG A 184 5.09 -21.59 10.36
C ARG A 184 3.60 -21.87 10.39
N LEU A 185 2.94 -21.56 11.50
CA LEU A 185 1.49 -21.70 11.61
C LEU A 185 0.74 -20.80 10.62
N LYS A 186 1.24 -19.58 10.41
CA LYS A 186 0.64 -18.61 9.48
C LYS A 186 0.97 -18.85 8.01
N LYS A 187 2.04 -19.56 7.67
CA LYS A 187 2.45 -19.84 6.28
C LYS A 187 1.31 -20.47 5.46
N ASN A 188 0.59 -21.40 6.08
CA ASN A 188 -0.52 -22.11 5.47
C ASN A 188 -1.88 -21.40 5.66
N LEU A 189 -1.89 -20.27 6.37
CA LEU A 189 -3.08 -19.44 6.51
C LEU A 189 -3.11 -18.45 5.36
N SER A 190 -4.16 -18.54 4.56
CA SER A 190 -4.54 -17.54 3.58
C SER A 190 -5.61 -16.67 4.22
N TYR A 191 -5.44 -15.34 4.22
CA TYR A 191 -6.55 -14.44 4.54
C TYR A 191 -7.20 -13.94 3.24
N PHE A 192 -8.42 -13.45 3.41
CA PHE A 192 -9.26 -13.00 2.31
C PHE A 192 -8.62 -11.83 1.54
N ALA A 193 -7.91 -10.95 2.24
CA ALA A 193 -7.26 -9.79 1.64
C ALA A 193 -6.12 -10.19 0.69
N GLU A 194 -5.31 -11.20 1.01
CA GLU A 194 -4.26 -11.71 0.12
C GLU A 194 -4.84 -12.27 -1.18
N GLN A 195 -6.07 -12.80 -1.16
CA GLN A 195 -6.71 -13.30 -2.39
C GLN A 195 -7.22 -12.14 -3.23
N ILE A 196 -7.88 -11.14 -2.62
CA ILE A 196 -8.38 -9.96 -3.33
C ILE A 196 -7.23 -9.19 -3.97
N TYR A 197 -6.21 -8.84 -3.20
CA TYR A 197 -5.07 -8.09 -3.71
C TYR A 197 -4.19 -8.96 -4.62
N GLY A 198 -4.19 -10.28 -4.45
CA GLY A 198 -3.56 -11.22 -5.38
C GLY A 198 -4.17 -11.13 -6.78
N ILE A 199 -5.50 -11.25 -6.88
CA ILE A 199 -6.22 -11.11 -8.15
C ILE A 199 -5.97 -9.71 -8.74
N TYR A 200 -6.15 -8.66 -7.93
CA TYR A 200 -6.07 -7.29 -8.42
C TYR A 200 -4.67 -6.91 -8.90
N SER A 201 -3.62 -7.29 -8.16
CA SER A 201 -2.23 -7.01 -8.53
C SER A 201 -1.80 -7.74 -9.80
N LEU A 202 -2.22 -9.01 -9.97
CA LEU A 202 -1.95 -9.76 -11.19
C LEU A 202 -2.73 -9.22 -12.39
N ALA A 203 -3.98 -8.80 -12.20
CA ALA A 203 -4.76 -8.15 -13.25
C ALA A 203 -4.08 -6.85 -13.73
N CYS A 204 -3.62 -6.00 -12.79
CA CYS A 204 -2.85 -4.80 -13.15
C CYS A 204 -1.57 -5.15 -13.93
N TYR A 205 -0.87 -6.23 -13.54
CA TYR A 205 0.33 -6.69 -14.24
C TYR A 205 0.03 -7.18 -15.67
N TYR A 206 -1.11 -7.84 -15.91
CA TYR A 206 -1.52 -8.27 -17.24
C TYR A 206 -1.90 -7.11 -18.18
N GLU A 207 -2.20 -5.94 -17.63
CA GLU A 207 -2.58 -4.73 -18.39
C GLU A 207 -1.39 -3.83 -18.76
N LEU A 208 -0.17 -4.16 -18.31
CA LEU A 208 1.07 -3.45 -18.65
C LEU A 208 1.50 -3.69 -20.11
#